data_AF-A0A965QRG0-F1
#
_entry.id   AF-A0A965QRG0-F1
#
_cell.length_a   1.000
_cell.length_b   1.000
_cell.length_c   1.000
_cell.angle_alpha   90.00
_cell.angle_beta   90.00
_cell.angle_gamma   90.00
#
_symmetry.space_group_name_H-M   'P 1'
#
loop_
_entity.id
_entity.type
_entity.pdbx_description
1 polymer ?
#
loop_
_entity_poly.entity_id
_entity_poly.type
_entity_poly.pdbx_seq_one_letter_code
_entity_poly.pdbx_strand_id
1 'polypeptide(L)'
;MHAGVFSAGGKLVAVNRPAAEDAGRIAADDRIDAAFRGLSFTRIAPGGAGAADSLVQEIWRAFLIAMLVALVGEGLLSLPRRAREAQAGGFPAVEAAA
;
A
#
# COMPACT_ATOMS: atom_id res chain seq x y z
N MET A 1 -8.02 18.49 32.27
CA MET A 1 -6.81 18.88 31.50
C MET A 1 -7.03 20.30 30.99
N HIS A 2 -6.09 21.23 31.25
CA HIS A 2 -6.19 22.61 30.77
C HIS A 2 -5.61 22.70 29.36
N ALA A 3 -6.38 23.19 28.39
CA ALA A 3 -6.01 23.26 26.97
C ALA A 3 -4.98 24.37 26.64
N GLY A 4 -4.02 24.63 27.54
CA GLY A 4 -3.02 25.71 27.41
C GLY A 4 -3.57 27.12 27.58
N VAL A 5 -4.87 27.28 27.89
CA VAL A 5 -5.52 28.58 28.13
C VAL A 5 -5.83 28.75 29.61
N PHE A 6 -5.34 29.85 30.19
CA PHE A 6 -5.45 30.18 31.60
C PHE A 6 -6.12 31.53 31.81
N SER A 7 -6.79 31.71 32.95
CA SER A 7 -7.33 33.01 33.38
C SER A 7 -6.38 33.64 34.39
N ALA A 8 -5.89 34.85 34.08
CA ALA A 8 -5.03 35.63 34.97
C ALA A 8 -5.49 37.09 34.96
N GLY A 9 -5.93 37.59 36.12
CA GLY A 9 -6.38 38.99 36.25
C GLY A 9 -7.56 39.36 35.34
N GLY A 10 -8.51 38.45 35.16
CA GLY A 10 -9.68 38.67 34.28
C GLY A 10 -9.37 38.63 32.78
N LYS A 11 -8.14 38.29 32.40
CA LYS A 11 -7.72 38.11 31.00
C LYS A 11 -7.44 36.64 30.73
N LEU A 12 -7.72 36.21 29.51
CA LEU A 12 -7.34 34.89 29.03
C LEU A 12 -5.93 34.96 28.44
N VAL A 13 -5.07 34.05 28.87
CA VAL A 13 -3.70 33.89 28.38
C VAL A 13 -3.55 32.51 27.79
N ALA A 14 -3.18 32.44 26.51
CA ALA A 14 -2.80 31.20 25.86
C ALA A 14 -1.28 31.03 25.97
N VAL A 15 -0.83 29.96 26.61
CA VAL A 15 0.59 29.61 26.69
C VAL A 15 0.92 28.71 25.52
N ASN A 16 1.89 29.12 24.72
CA ASN A 16 2.34 28.34 23.58
C ASN A 16 3.00 27.05 24.08
N ARG A 17 2.74 25.93 23.41
CA ARG A 17 3.41 24.67 23.73
C ARG A 17 4.92 24.85 23.52
N PRO A 18 5.78 24.51 24.49
CA PRO A 18 7.22 24.60 24.29
C PRO A 18 7.66 23.61 23.21
N ALA A 19 8.63 24.01 22.37
CA ALA A 19 9.16 23.14 21.30
C ALA A 19 9.68 21.78 21.80
N ALA A 20 10.07 21.70 23.08
CA ALA A 20 10.49 20.46 23.72
C ALA A 20 9.35 19.44 23.94
N GLU A 21 8.09 19.88 23.98
CA GLU A 21 6.92 18.97 23.99
C GLU A 21 6.63 18.43 22.59
N ASP A 22 6.92 19.20 21.53
CA ASP A 22 6.80 18.73 20.15
C ASP A 22 7.98 17.83 19.74
N ALA A 23 9.06 17.83 20.52
CA ALA A 23 10.15 16.87 20.39
C ALA A 23 9.66 15.48 20.83
N GLY A 24 9.07 14.74 19.90
CA GLY A 24 8.60 13.37 20.08
C GLY A 24 9.74 12.43 20.47
N ARG A 25 10.05 12.33 21.76
CA ARG A 25 10.98 11.34 22.30
C ARG A 25 10.32 9.97 22.25
N ILE A 26 10.76 9.14 21.29
CA ILE A 26 10.34 7.75 21.18
C ILE A 26 10.89 6.99 22.40
N ALA A 27 10.01 6.33 23.14
CA ALA A 27 10.42 5.41 24.21
C ALA A 27 10.82 4.06 23.59
N ALA A 28 11.85 3.43 24.17
CA ALA A 28 12.26 2.08 23.79
C ALA A 28 11.19 1.04 24.17
N ASP A 29 11.17 -0.07 23.45
CA ASP A 29 10.11 -1.08 23.55
C ASP A 29 10.04 -1.72 24.93
N ASP A 30 11.19 -2.02 25.53
CA ASP A 30 11.36 -2.55 26.88
C ASP A 30 10.75 -1.62 27.95
N ARG A 31 10.89 -0.31 27.75
CA ARG A 31 10.32 0.70 28.66
C ARG A 31 8.80 0.73 28.57
N ILE A 32 8.24 0.60 27.36
CA ILE A 32 6.79 0.51 27.15
C ILE A 32 6.27 -0.78 27.79
N ASP A 33 6.91 -1.93 27.53
CA ASP A 33 6.48 -3.23 28.05
C ASP A 33 6.54 -3.28 29.59
N ALA A 34 7.55 -2.63 30.18
CA ALA A 34 7.62 -2.46 31.63
C ALA A 34 6.50 -1.55 32.18
N ALA A 35 6.18 -0.45 31.49
CA ALA A 35 5.15 0.50 31.92
C ALA A 35 3.74 -0.09 31.86
N PHE A 36 3.46 -0.94 30.88
CA PHE A 36 2.16 -1.59 30.68
C PHE A 36 2.09 -3.02 31.23
N ARG A 37 3.05 -3.41 32.09
CA ARG A 37 3.11 -4.75 32.66
C ARG A 37 1.82 -5.08 33.43
N GLY A 38 1.21 -6.21 33.09
CA GLY A 38 -0.04 -6.67 33.71
C GLY A 38 -1.31 -6.05 33.12
N LEU A 39 -1.18 -5.18 32.12
CA LEU A 39 -2.30 -4.69 31.33
C LEU A 39 -2.36 -5.45 30.00
N SER A 40 -3.56 -5.78 29.55
CA SER A 40 -3.78 -6.23 28.18
C SER A 40 -3.70 -5.03 27.26
N PHE A 41 -2.63 -4.93 26.47
CA PHE A 41 -2.48 -3.92 25.43
C PHE A 41 -2.01 -4.55 24.13
N THR A 42 -2.40 -3.93 23.02
CA THR A 42 -1.94 -4.30 21.67
C THR A 42 -1.21 -3.11 21.08
N ARG A 43 0.02 -3.33 20.63
CA ARG A 43 0.82 -2.29 19.97
C ARG A 43 0.58 -2.35 18.46
N ILE A 44 0.20 -1.22 17.87
CA ILE A 44 0.12 -1.06 16.42
C ILE A 44 1.48 -0.55 15.96
N ALA A 45 2.35 -1.45 15.52
CA ALA A 45 3.65 -1.08 14.99
C ALA A 45 3.51 -0.45 13.58
N PRO A 46 4.46 0.41 13.14
CA PRO A 46 4.56 0.80 11.75
C PRO A 46 4.74 -0.45 10.86
N GLY A 47 3.83 -0.67 9.90
CA GLY A 47 3.75 -1.91 9.10
C GLY A 47 2.93 -3.05 9.74
N GLY A 48 2.34 -2.79 10.90
CA GLY A 48 1.58 -3.75 11.70
C GLY A 48 0.09 -3.85 11.35
N ALA A 49 -0.29 -3.54 10.11
CA ALA A 49 -1.62 -3.90 9.61
C ALA A 49 -1.54 -5.29 8.95
N GLY A 50 -0.89 -6.27 9.59
CA GLY A 50 -0.50 -7.54 8.96
C GLY A 50 -1.64 -8.32 8.29
N ALA A 51 -2.89 -8.16 8.73
CA ALA A 51 -4.06 -8.71 8.05
C ALA A 51 -4.56 -7.84 6.88
N ALA A 52 -4.55 -6.51 7.02
CA ALA A 52 -5.00 -5.60 5.98
C ALA A 52 -3.97 -5.47 4.85
N ASP A 53 -2.67 -5.41 5.14
CA ASP A 53 -1.60 -5.39 4.15
C ASP A 53 -1.57 -6.69 3.34
N SER A 54 -1.76 -7.84 4.00
CA SER A 54 -1.87 -9.14 3.31
C SER A 54 -3.09 -9.20 2.39
N LEU A 55 -4.27 -8.78 2.89
CA LEU A 55 -5.50 -8.80 2.10
C LEU A 55 -5.43 -7.83 0.91
N VAL A 56 -4.91 -6.62 1.13
CA VAL A 56 -4.71 -5.60 0.08
C VAL A 56 -3.73 -6.12 -0.98
N GLN A 57 -2.64 -6.77 -0.57
CA GLN A 57 -1.68 -7.37 -1.50
C GLN A 57 -2.31 -8.51 -2.32
N GLU A 58 -3.21 -9.29 -1.73
CA GLU A 58 -3.88 -10.39 -2.41
C GLU A 58 -4.91 -9.90 -3.44
N ILE A 59 -5.72 -8.90 -3.08
CA ILE A 59 -6.66 -8.23 -3.99
C ILE A 59 -5.92 -7.57 -5.16
N TRP A 60 -4.82 -6.89 -4.87
CA TRP A 60 -3.99 -6.25 -5.88
C TRP A 60 -3.46 -7.25 -6.92
N ARG A 61 -2.95 -8.39 -6.45
CA ARG A 61 -2.47 -9.46 -7.34
C ARG A 61 -3.59 -10.02 -8.21
N ALA A 62 -4.75 -10.31 -7.65
CA ALA A 62 -5.89 -10.83 -8.42
C ALA A 62 -6.36 -9.82 -9.48
N PHE A 63 -6.42 -8.52 -9.13
CA PHE A 63 -6.77 -7.46 -10.06
C PHE A 63 -5.78 -7.34 -11.22
N LEU A 64 -4.46 -7.37 -10.93
CA LEU A 64 -3.43 -7.32 -11.98
C LEU A 64 -3.51 -8.52 -12.92
N ILE A 65 -3.76 -9.72 -12.41
CA ILE A 65 -3.95 -10.92 -13.23
C ILE A 65 -5.18 -10.75 -14.13
N ALA A 66 -6.31 -10.30 -13.58
CA ALA A 66 -7.52 -10.07 -14.36
C ALA A 66 -7.31 -9.03 -15.47
N MET A 67 -6.61 -7.94 -15.17
CA MET A 67 -6.28 -6.89 -16.13
C MET A 67 -5.35 -7.41 -17.24
N LEU A 68 -4.33 -8.21 -16.89
CA LEU A 68 -3.44 -8.84 -17.88
C LEU A 68 -4.22 -9.76 -18.82
N VAL A 69 -5.13 -10.58 -18.29
CA VAL A 69 -6.00 -11.46 -19.09
C VAL A 69 -6.88 -10.64 -20.02
N ALA A 70 -7.49 -9.55 -19.52
CA ALA A 70 -8.29 -8.64 -20.34
C ALA A 70 -7.47 -8.00 -21.47
N LEU A 71 -6.26 -7.51 -21.18
CA LEU A 71 -5.35 -6.92 -22.16
C LEU A 71 -4.96 -7.92 -23.27
N VAL A 72 -4.63 -9.15 -22.90
CA VAL A 72 -4.34 -10.22 -23.87
C VAL A 72 -5.57 -10.56 -24.71
N GLY A 73 -6.74 -10.67 -24.07
CA GLY A 73 -8.01 -10.93 -24.74
C GLY A 73 -8.37 -9.85 -25.76
N GLU A 74 -8.30 -8.59 -25.35
CA GLU A 74 -8.51 -7.42 -26.23
C GLU A 74 -7.50 -7.38 -27.38
N GLY A 75 -6.23 -7.68 -27.11
CA GLY A 75 -5.19 -7.75 -28.14
C GLY A 75 -5.49 -8.81 -29.19
N LEU A 76 -5.96 -10.00 -28.76
CA LEU A 76 -6.37 -11.05 -29.69
C LEU A 76 -7.64 -10.70 -30.46
N LEU A 77 -8.57 -9.98 -29.83
CA LEU A 77 -9.84 -9.57 -30.44
C LEU A 77 -9.65 -8.44 -31.47
N SER A 78 -8.66 -7.58 -31.25
CA SER A 78 -8.31 -6.45 -32.11
C SER A 78 -7.57 -6.86 -33.40
N LEU A 79 -7.17 -8.13 -33.54
CA LEU A 79 -6.47 -8.61 -34.73
C LEU A 79 -7.42 -8.67 -35.95
N PRO A 80 -7.04 -8.08 -37.10
CA PRO A 80 -7.86 -8.14 -38.31
C PRO A 80 -7.96 -9.59 -38.83
N ARG A 81 -9.20 -10.02 -39.15
CA ARG A 81 -9.54 -11.40 -39.53
C ARG A 81 -8.67 -12.00 -40.66
N ARG A 82 -8.10 -11.16 -41.54
CA ARG A 82 -7.20 -11.59 -42.64
C ARG A 82 -5.81 -12.04 -42.20
N ALA A 83 -5.31 -11.62 -41.03
CA ALA A 83 -4.01 -12.08 -40.52
C ALA A 83 -4.05 -13.54 -40.04
N ARG A 84 -5.23 -14.09 -39.71
CA ARG A 84 -5.40 -15.51 -39.37
C ARG A 84 -5.29 -16.43 -40.59
N GLU A 85 -5.65 -15.96 -41.78
CA GLU A 85 -5.49 -16.74 -43.02
C GLU A 85 -4.03 -16.74 -43.51
N ALA A 86 -3.31 -15.62 -43.36
CA ALA A 86 -1.90 -15.51 -43.75
C ALA A 86 -0.94 -16.36 -42.90
N GLN A 87 -1.28 -16.71 -41.66
CA GLN A 87 -0.48 -17.63 -40.83
C GLN A 87 -0.81 -19.12 -41.08
N ALA A 88 -1.99 -19.43 -41.66
CA ALA A 88 -2.34 -20.78 -42.06
C ALA A 88 -1.80 -21.17 -43.46
N GLY A 89 -1.34 -20.19 -44.24
CA GLY A 89 -0.79 -20.38 -45.57
C GLY A 89 0.57 -19.72 -45.73
N GLY A 90 1.65 -20.38 -45.27
CA GLY A 90 2.98 -20.05 -45.77
C GLY A 90 4.13 -20.22 -44.79
N PHE A 91 4.66 -21.44 -44.70
CA PHE A 91 6.11 -21.60 -44.80
C PHE A 91 6.39 -22.15 -46.21
N PRO A 92 6.99 -21.37 -47.14
CA PRO A 92 7.55 -21.99 -48.33
C PRO A 92 8.76 -22.82 -47.88
N ALA A 93 8.72 -24.13 -48.17
CA ALA A 93 9.87 -24.99 -48.04
C ALA A 93 10.99 -24.43 -48.94
N VAL A 94 12.09 -24.04 -48.31
CA VAL A 94 13.34 -23.80 -49.02
C VAL A 94 13.95 -25.16 -49.34
N GLU A 95 13.78 -25.63 -50.58
CA GLU A 95 14.51 -26.76 -51.16
C GLU A 95 14.82 -26.34 -52.60
N ALA A 96 16.01 -25.78 -52.87
CA ALA A 96 17.28 -26.47 -53.05
C ALA A 96 17.28 -27.45 -54.23
N ALA A 97 18.11 -27.12 -55.23
CA ALA A 97 18.69 -27.98 -56.27
C ALA A 97 17.78 -28.54 -57.40
N ALA A 98 17.98 -27.99 -58.61
CA ALA A 98 18.45 -28.72 -59.79
C ALA A 98 18.82 -27.73 -60.91
#